data_AF-A0A935DJ46-F1
#
_entry.id   AF-A0A935DJ46-F1
#
_cell.length_a   1.000
_cell.length_b   1.000
_cell.length_c   1.000
_cell.angle_alpha   90.00
_cell.angle_beta   90.00
_cell.angle_gamma   90.00
#
_symmetry.space_group_name_H-M   'P 1'
#
loop_
_entity.id
_entity.type
_entity.pdbx_description
1 polymer ?
#
loop_
_entity_poly.entity_id
_entity_poly.type
_entity_poly.pdbx_seq_one_letter_code
_entity_poly.pdbx_strand_id
1 'polypeptide(L)'
;MATACSEYNREAVQDNNAGMALMRQGRLSDARDKFQRAADADPKFDQPLYNLSLVHVRERQWAPAADALTRAIARNPRNAEYHFQLGKAHYNQEHWEQARAAFQQATQVSQGYYLAYFWQGMVAERLDEPQAALQAYTTALTKAPRSYNSYAHLGRLYRQVHEYDRAAQVLREGLRIAPEGAVERGSMHNVLGNVLLEQGQREAAVEEFVAANREDPEMSEAMFSAGYTLADIPERRQQAILYLQRFIEARGGNAPREYLDIAQNRLAQLQSPGAH
;
A
#
# COMPACT_ATOMS: atom_id res chain seq x y z
N MET A 1 -0.67 16.47 48.90
CA MET A 1 -1.38 16.29 47.61
C MET A 1 -0.88 17.37 46.67
N ALA A 2 0.10 17.06 45.82
CA ALA A 2 0.60 17.99 44.82
C ALA A 2 -0.21 17.80 43.53
N THR A 3 -1.06 18.78 43.22
CA THR A 3 -1.80 18.85 41.97
C THR A 3 -0.77 19.01 40.85
N ALA A 4 -0.60 17.99 40.01
CA ALA A 4 0.24 18.08 38.81
C ALA A 4 -0.36 19.13 37.88
N CYS A 5 0.17 20.37 37.91
CA CYS A 5 -0.03 21.33 36.84
C CYS A 5 0.51 20.72 35.56
N SER A 6 -0.28 20.79 34.48
CA SER A 6 0.17 20.38 33.14
C SER A 6 1.53 21.04 32.84
N GLU A 7 2.50 20.26 32.35
CA GLU A 7 3.83 20.74 31.94
C GLU A 7 3.77 21.78 30.80
N TYR A 8 2.61 21.94 30.18
CA TYR A 8 2.36 22.84 29.05
C TYR A 8 1.56 24.08 29.44
N ASN A 9 1.73 25.14 28.66
CA ASN A 9 0.94 26.36 28.73
C ASN A 9 -0.56 26.05 28.61
N ARG A 10 -1.35 26.53 29.56
CA ARG A 10 -2.80 26.30 29.61
C ARG A 10 -3.52 26.81 28.36
N GLU A 11 -3.14 27.97 27.83
CA GLU A 11 -3.74 28.54 26.62
C GLU A 11 -3.42 27.65 25.41
N ALA A 12 -2.18 27.16 25.31
CA ALA A 12 -1.78 26.25 24.24
C ALA A 12 -2.58 24.93 24.28
N VAL A 13 -2.79 24.37 25.47
CA VAL A 13 -3.64 23.17 25.65
C VAL A 13 -5.09 23.45 25.23
N GLN A 14 -5.64 24.61 25.59
CA GLN A 14 -7.00 25.00 25.21
C GLN A 14 -7.16 25.16 23.69
N ASP A 15 -6.25 25.89 23.04
CA ASP A 15 -6.27 26.09 21.60
C ASP A 15 -6.06 24.75 20.86
N ASN A 16 -5.17 23.87 21.33
CA ASN A 16 -5.02 22.53 20.77
C ASN A 16 -6.32 21.71 20.87
N ASN A 17 -6.98 21.72 22.03
CA ASN A 17 -8.24 21.00 22.21
C ASN A 17 -9.37 21.57 21.33
N ALA A 18 -9.44 22.89 21.18
CA ALA A 18 -10.37 23.56 20.27
C ALA A 18 -10.09 23.17 18.81
N GLY A 19 -8.82 23.15 18.39
CA GLY A 19 -8.40 22.71 17.07
C GLY A 19 -8.83 21.27 16.77
N MET A 20 -8.64 20.35 17.72
CA MET A 20 -9.10 18.97 17.57
C MET A 20 -10.62 18.87 17.42
N ALA A 21 -11.39 19.67 18.16
CA ALA A 21 -12.85 19.71 18.03
C ALA A 21 -13.29 20.21 16.66
N LEU A 22 -12.67 21.29 16.16
CA LEU A 22 -12.92 21.84 14.82
C LEU A 22 -12.55 20.85 13.71
N MET A 23 -11.43 20.14 13.87
CA MET A 23 -10.99 19.10 12.93
C MET A 23 -11.99 17.94 12.84
N ARG A 24 -12.65 17.56 13.95
CA ARG A 24 -13.72 16.56 13.94
C ARG A 24 -14.99 17.06 13.23
N GLN A 25 -15.22 18.37 13.23
CA GLN A 25 -16.33 19.03 12.52
C GLN A 25 -16.01 19.30 11.03
N GLY A 26 -14.82 18.96 10.55
CA GLY A 26 -14.39 19.25 9.18
C GLY A 26 -14.00 20.72 8.93
N ARG A 27 -13.97 21.56 9.97
CA ARG A 27 -13.57 22.97 9.89
C ARG A 27 -12.04 23.10 9.89
N LEU A 28 -11.42 22.66 8.80
CA LEU A 28 -9.96 22.49 8.70
C LEU A 28 -9.18 23.81 8.81
N SER A 29 -9.67 24.90 8.21
CA SER A 29 -9.02 26.22 8.31
C SER A 29 -8.99 26.71 9.77
N ASP A 30 -10.13 26.68 10.46
CA ASP A 30 -10.21 27.12 11.86
C ASP A 30 -9.36 26.22 12.78
N ALA A 31 -9.34 24.92 12.51
CA ALA A 31 -8.51 23.98 13.26
C ALA A 31 -7.01 24.31 13.10
N ARG A 32 -6.59 24.65 11.88
CA ARG A 32 -5.21 25.06 11.56
C ARG A 32 -4.79 26.27 12.38
N ASP A 33 -5.62 27.31 12.40
CA ASP A 33 -5.33 28.55 13.15
C ASP A 33 -5.19 28.26 14.65
N LYS A 34 -6.04 27.37 15.18
CA LYS A 34 -5.97 26.94 16.58
C LYS A 34 -4.71 26.14 16.89
N PHE A 35 -4.31 25.21 16.02
CA PHE A 35 -3.07 24.47 16.22
C PHE A 35 -1.83 25.36 16.11
N GLN A 36 -1.82 26.31 15.17
CA GLN A 36 -0.71 27.25 15.03
C GLN A 36 -0.57 28.14 16.28
N ARG A 37 -1.66 28.73 16.76
CA ARG A 37 -1.66 29.49 18.03
C ARG A 37 -1.15 28.66 19.20
N ALA A 38 -1.61 27.41 19.33
CA ALA A 38 -1.14 26.53 20.39
C ALA A 38 0.36 26.22 20.27
N ALA A 39 0.86 25.99 19.04
CA ALA A 39 2.28 25.73 18.79
C ALA A 39 3.17 26.95 19.09
N ASP A 40 2.66 28.16 18.89
CA ASP A 40 3.38 29.42 19.14
C ASP A 40 3.35 29.81 20.62
N ALA A 41 2.25 29.52 21.32
CA ALA A 41 2.09 29.81 22.75
C ALA A 41 2.94 28.93 23.67
N ASP A 42 3.36 27.75 23.19
CA ASP A 42 4.24 26.85 23.93
C ASP A 42 5.28 26.17 23.03
N PRO A 43 6.56 26.60 23.07
CA PRO A 43 7.64 25.99 22.31
C PRO A 43 7.96 24.55 22.67
N LYS A 44 7.53 24.04 23.84
CA LYS A 44 7.75 22.65 24.26
C LYS A 44 6.61 21.73 23.86
N PHE A 45 5.45 22.28 23.52
CA PHE A 45 4.27 21.49 23.21
C PHE A 45 4.29 21.06 21.74
N ASP A 46 4.68 19.81 21.49
CA ASP A 46 4.84 19.22 20.15
C ASP A 46 3.52 18.78 19.50
N GLN A 47 2.55 18.34 20.31
CA GLN A 47 1.28 17.79 19.83
C GLN A 47 0.48 18.71 18.88
N PRO A 48 0.41 20.05 19.07
CA PRO A 48 -0.28 20.93 18.14
C PRO A 48 0.35 20.94 16.74
N LEU A 49 1.67 20.79 16.64
CA LEU A 49 2.37 20.72 15.35
C LEU A 49 2.08 19.41 14.61
N TYR A 50 2.02 18.30 15.34
CA TYR A 50 1.55 17.04 14.76
C TYR A 50 0.09 17.14 14.29
N ASN A 51 -0.79 17.75 15.10
CA ASN A 51 -2.18 17.94 14.70
C ASN A 51 -2.30 18.88 13.48
N LEU A 52 -1.47 19.92 13.41
CA LEU A 52 -1.35 20.81 12.25
C LEU A 52 -0.93 20.03 11.00
N SER A 53 0.04 19.12 11.11
CA SER A 53 0.45 18.28 9.97
C SER A 53 -0.69 17.36 9.50
N LEU A 54 -1.50 16.82 10.42
CA LEU A 54 -2.66 16.01 10.05
C LEU A 54 -3.73 16.82 9.29
N VAL A 55 -3.92 18.10 9.63
CA VAL A 55 -4.80 19.00 8.85
C VAL A 55 -4.27 19.14 7.43
N HIS A 56 -2.98 19.44 7.27
CA HIS A 56 -2.35 19.57 5.95
C HIS A 56 -2.41 18.26 5.15
N VAL A 57 -2.23 17.10 5.78
CA VAL A 57 -2.39 15.78 5.14
C VAL A 57 -3.81 15.58 4.60
N ARG A 58 -4.85 15.96 5.36
CA ARG A 58 -6.25 15.87 4.89
C ARG A 58 -6.52 16.73 3.67
N GLU A 59 -5.82 17.85 3.55
CA GLU A 59 -5.90 18.76 2.42
C GLU A 59 -4.90 18.41 1.30
N ARG A 60 -4.15 17.30 1.43
CA ARG A 60 -3.09 16.86 0.51
C ARG A 60 -1.95 17.88 0.35
N GLN A 61 -1.73 18.73 1.34
CA GLN A 61 -0.65 19.70 1.40
C GLN A 61 0.60 19.07 2.04
N TRP A 62 1.34 18.29 1.27
CA TRP A 62 2.44 17.48 1.79
C TRP A 62 3.65 18.29 2.29
N ALA A 63 4.01 19.38 1.60
CA ALA A 63 5.13 20.23 2.02
C ALA A 63 4.84 20.96 3.36
N PRO A 64 3.69 21.62 3.54
CA PRO A 64 3.30 22.15 4.87
C PRO A 64 3.20 21.08 5.96
N ALA A 65 2.72 19.88 5.63
CA ALA A 65 2.70 18.77 6.58
C ALA A 65 4.12 18.39 7.03
N ALA A 66 5.07 18.29 6.10
CA ALA A 66 6.47 17.97 6.40
C ALA A 66 7.15 19.05 7.25
N ASP A 67 6.88 20.34 7.01
CA ASP A 67 7.37 21.45 7.85
C ASP A 67 6.87 21.32 9.30
N ALA A 68 5.56 21.14 9.48
CA ALA A 68 4.96 20.99 10.80
C ALA A 68 5.52 19.78 11.55
N LEU A 69 5.72 18.65 10.86
CA LEU A 69 6.34 17.44 11.43
C LEU A 69 7.81 17.66 11.80
N THR A 70 8.58 18.36 10.97
CA THR A 70 9.97 18.71 11.25
C THR A 70 10.06 19.56 12.53
N ARG A 71 9.17 20.54 12.67
CA ARG A 71 9.05 21.35 13.90
C ARG A 71 8.63 20.50 15.10
N ALA A 72 7.74 19.52 14.92
CA ALA A 72 7.33 18.60 16.00
C ALA A 72 8.50 17.70 16.45
N ILE A 73 9.27 17.16 15.50
CA ILE A 73 10.47 16.35 15.74
C ILE A 73 11.54 17.15 16.47
N ALA A 74 11.74 18.43 16.12
CA ALA A 74 12.69 19.30 16.81
C ALA A 74 12.34 19.47 18.31
N ARG A 75 11.06 19.41 18.67
CA ARG A 75 10.58 19.48 20.06
C ARG A 75 10.63 18.12 20.75
N ASN A 76 10.30 17.04 20.04
CA ASN A 76 10.27 15.68 20.56
C ASN A 76 10.86 14.68 19.56
N PRO A 77 12.20 14.53 19.52
CA PRO A 77 12.87 13.71 18.52
C PRO A 77 12.69 12.20 18.75
N ARG A 78 12.20 11.80 19.93
CA ARG A 78 11.98 10.39 20.30
C ARG A 78 10.56 9.90 20.03
N ASN A 79 9.76 10.66 19.29
CA ASN A 79 8.44 10.21 18.85
C ASN A 79 8.53 9.55 17.47
N ALA A 80 8.44 8.22 17.43
CA ALA A 80 8.53 7.45 16.18
C ALA A 80 7.40 7.77 15.19
N GLU A 81 6.23 8.18 15.69
CA GLU A 81 5.07 8.56 14.87
C GLU A 81 5.35 9.80 14.02
N TYR A 82 6.10 10.77 14.56
CA TYR A 82 6.40 11.99 13.82
C TYR A 82 7.35 11.71 12.65
N HIS A 83 8.40 10.92 12.89
CA HIS A 83 9.30 10.45 11.83
C HIS A 83 8.56 9.62 10.79
N PHE A 84 7.64 8.75 11.23
CA PHE A 84 6.83 7.93 10.32
C PHE A 84 5.93 8.79 9.42
N GLN A 85 5.19 9.75 9.98
CA GLN A 85 4.34 10.63 9.17
C GLN A 85 5.18 11.56 8.29
N LEU A 86 6.38 11.97 8.72
CA LEU A 86 7.29 12.76 7.89
C LEU A 86 7.75 11.94 6.67
N GLY A 87 8.07 10.66 6.88
CA GLY A 87 8.39 9.73 5.81
C GLY A 87 7.24 9.60 4.81
N LYS A 88 6.00 9.48 5.28
CA LYS A 88 4.81 9.46 4.40
C LYS A 88 4.62 10.78 3.65
N ALA A 89 4.83 11.92 4.30
CA ALA A 89 4.73 13.23 3.64
C ALA A 89 5.77 13.36 2.52
N HIS A 90 7.01 12.90 2.74
CA HIS A 90 8.04 12.87 1.70
C HIS A 90 7.74 11.84 0.59
N TYR A 91 7.21 10.67 0.94
CA TYR A 91 6.78 9.65 -0.03
C TYR A 91 5.75 10.21 -1.01
N ASN A 92 4.74 10.95 -0.52
CA ASN A 92 3.72 11.56 -1.37
C ASN A 92 4.23 12.76 -2.20
N GLN A 93 5.42 13.28 -1.88
CA GLN A 93 6.13 14.28 -2.68
C GLN A 93 7.14 13.65 -3.65
N GLU A 94 7.24 12.31 -3.68
CA GLU A 94 8.26 11.58 -4.45
C GLU A 94 9.70 11.91 -4.04
N HIS A 95 9.87 12.45 -2.83
CA HIS A 95 11.16 12.72 -2.21
C HIS A 95 11.69 11.44 -1.54
N TRP A 96 12.05 10.46 -2.37
CA TRP A 96 12.34 9.08 -1.93
C TRP A 96 13.45 8.98 -0.88
N GLU A 97 14.53 9.74 -1.05
CA GLU A 97 15.66 9.72 -0.11
C GLU A 97 15.30 10.31 1.26
N GLN A 98 14.57 11.42 1.28
CA GLN A 98 14.06 12.01 2.52
C GLN A 98 13.04 11.08 3.19
N ALA A 99 12.19 10.40 2.40
CA ALA A 99 11.25 9.40 2.91
C ALA A 99 12.00 8.22 3.56
N ARG A 100 13.03 7.69 2.89
CA ARG A 100 13.91 6.64 3.40
C ARG A 100 14.52 7.03 4.75
N ALA A 101 15.13 8.21 4.82
CA ALA A 101 15.74 8.71 6.05
C ALA A 101 14.74 8.84 7.21
N ALA A 102 13.56 9.41 6.95
CA ALA A 102 12.52 9.58 7.97
C ALA A 102 11.96 8.23 8.46
N PHE A 103 11.70 7.26 7.56
CA PHE A 103 11.28 5.93 7.99
C PHE A 103 12.38 5.18 8.74
N GLN A 104 13.65 5.35 8.38
CA GLN A 104 14.78 4.80 9.14
C GLN A 104 14.82 5.37 10.56
N GLN A 105 14.66 6.69 10.72
CA GLN A 105 14.55 7.32 12.04
C GLN A 105 13.39 6.75 12.86
N ALA A 106 12.21 6.55 12.25
CA ALA A 106 11.07 5.92 12.93
C ALA A 106 11.42 4.53 13.49
N THR A 107 12.11 3.69 12.71
CA THR A 107 12.54 2.35 13.16
C THR A 107 13.71 2.37 14.16
N GLN A 108 14.56 3.40 14.12
CA GLN A 108 15.62 3.60 15.12
C GLN A 108 15.03 4.00 16.47
N VAL A 109 14.02 4.88 16.47
CA VAL A 109 13.30 5.30 17.68
C VAL A 109 12.44 4.15 18.24
N SER A 110 11.76 3.40 17.37
CA SER A 110 10.94 2.24 17.74
C SER A 110 11.18 1.06 16.81
N GLN A 111 11.99 0.11 17.27
CA GLN A 111 12.32 -1.12 16.53
C GLN A 111 11.11 -2.05 16.30
N GLY A 112 9.99 -1.80 16.99
CA GLY A 112 8.74 -2.53 16.82
C GLY A 112 7.79 -1.91 15.79
N TYR A 113 8.14 -0.75 15.19
CA TYR A 113 7.25 -0.03 14.30
C TYR A 113 7.17 -0.68 12.91
N TYR A 114 6.41 -1.78 12.80
CA TYR A 114 6.32 -2.60 11.59
C TYR A 114 5.87 -1.81 10.34
N LEU A 115 4.98 -0.83 10.49
CA LEU A 115 4.55 0.01 9.37
C LEU A 115 5.74 0.79 8.78
N ALA A 116 6.66 1.30 9.59
CA ALA A 116 7.83 2.01 9.07
C ALA A 116 8.72 1.08 8.23
N TYR A 117 8.88 -0.19 8.60
CA TYR A 117 9.57 -1.18 7.77
C TYR A 117 8.81 -1.48 6.46
N PHE A 118 7.48 -1.58 6.50
CA PHE A 118 6.67 -1.74 5.28
C PHE A 118 6.90 -0.57 4.31
N TRP A 119 6.85 0.67 4.81
CA TRP A 119 7.07 1.85 3.98
C TRP A 119 8.54 2.01 3.51
N GLN A 120 9.53 1.53 4.28
CA GLN A 120 10.90 1.39 3.78
C GLN A 120 10.97 0.46 2.57
N GLY A 121 10.23 -0.66 2.60
CA GLY A 121 10.12 -1.57 1.46
C GLY A 121 9.50 -0.89 0.23
N MET A 122 8.45 -0.09 0.44
CA MET A 122 7.83 0.68 -0.65
C MET A 122 8.77 1.72 -1.25
N VAL A 123 9.58 2.39 -0.42
CA VAL A 123 10.58 3.35 -0.90
C VAL A 123 11.70 2.63 -1.66
N ALA A 124 12.18 1.49 -1.16
CA ALA A 124 13.18 0.69 -1.84
C ALA A 124 12.71 0.19 -3.22
N GLU A 125 11.44 -0.20 -3.36
CA GLU A 125 10.85 -0.49 -4.68
C GLU A 125 10.89 0.74 -5.62
N ARG A 126 10.61 1.94 -5.12
CA ARG A 126 10.67 3.19 -5.92
C ARG A 126 12.09 3.57 -6.34
N LEU A 127 13.09 3.14 -5.56
CA LEU A 127 14.50 3.35 -5.84
C LEU A 127 15.14 2.20 -6.66
N ASP A 128 14.35 1.20 -7.07
CA ASP A 128 14.83 -0.01 -7.76
C ASP A 128 15.89 -0.79 -6.95
N GLU A 129 15.68 -0.88 -5.63
CA GLU A 129 16.54 -1.59 -4.66
C GLU A 129 15.84 -2.89 -4.17
N PRO A 130 15.69 -3.94 -5.00
CA PRO A 130 14.84 -5.10 -4.69
C PRO A 130 15.30 -5.87 -3.44
N GLN A 131 16.61 -5.91 -3.16
CA GLN A 131 17.13 -6.60 -1.98
C GLN A 131 16.85 -5.85 -0.68
N ALA A 132 16.92 -4.51 -0.71
CA ALA A 132 16.52 -3.69 0.42
C ALA A 132 15.01 -3.81 0.67
N ALA A 133 14.21 -3.86 -0.40
CA ALA A 133 12.76 -4.07 -0.31
C ALA A 133 12.42 -5.44 0.32
N LEU A 134 13.05 -6.52 -0.15
CA LEU A 134 12.91 -7.86 0.42
C LEU A 134 13.22 -7.88 1.92
N GLN A 135 14.33 -7.27 2.33
CA GLN A 135 14.72 -7.19 3.74
C GLN A 135 13.70 -6.41 4.58
N ALA A 136 13.25 -5.26 4.08
CA ALA A 136 12.32 -4.38 4.79
C ALA A 136 10.95 -5.04 4.98
N TYR A 137 10.36 -5.63 3.93
CA TYR A 137 9.09 -6.34 4.06
C TYR A 137 9.18 -7.60 4.92
N THR A 138 10.27 -8.36 4.81
CA THR A 138 10.51 -9.52 5.68
C THR A 138 10.58 -9.10 7.15
N THR A 139 11.24 -7.97 7.44
CA THR A 139 11.31 -7.40 8.79
C THR A 139 9.92 -6.95 9.25
N ALA A 140 9.15 -6.27 8.41
CA ALA A 140 7.78 -5.85 8.72
C ALA A 140 6.89 -7.05 9.12
N LEU A 141 6.95 -8.14 8.35
CA LEU A 141 6.21 -9.38 8.65
C LEU A 141 6.71 -10.08 9.91
N THR A 142 8.02 -10.06 10.17
CA THR A 142 8.57 -10.62 11.41
C THR A 142 8.05 -9.86 12.64
N LYS A 143 7.92 -8.53 12.54
CA LYS A 143 7.41 -7.67 13.63
C LYS A 143 5.89 -7.75 13.80
N ALA A 144 5.16 -7.92 12.70
CA ALA A 144 3.70 -8.05 12.71
C ALA A 144 3.22 -9.11 11.72
N PRO A 145 3.27 -10.42 12.09
CA PRO A 145 2.94 -11.52 11.18
C PRO A 145 1.50 -11.53 10.69
N ARG A 146 0.59 -10.81 11.36
CA ARG A 146 -0.82 -10.68 10.96
C ARG A 146 -1.09 -9.49 10.04
N SER A 147 -0.07 -8.69 9.72
CA SER A 147 -0.19 -7.58 8.77
C SER A 147 -0.06 -8.11 7.34
N TYR A 148 -1.18 -8.42 6.70
CA TYR A 148 -1.19 -9.04 5.38
C TYR A 148 -0.73 -8.11 4.23
N ASN A 149 -0.65 -6.79 4.47
CA ASN A 149 -0.28 -5.78 3.46
C ASN A 149 1.08 -6.04 2.78
N SER A 150 2.04 -6.65 3.48
CA SER A 150 3.38 -6.90 2.92
C SER A 150 3.47 -8.17 2.06
N TYR A 151 2.51 -9.09 2.13
CA TYR A 151 2.63 -10.40 1.49
C TYR A 151 2.57 -10.33 -0.03
N ALA A 152 1.68 -9.51 -0.60
CA ALA A 152 1.62 -9.30 -2.04
C ALA A 152 2.91 -8.67 -2.58
N HIS A 153 3.49 -7.71 -1.86
CA HIS A 153 4.77 -7.08 -2.22
C HIS A 153 5.92 -8.09 -2.15
N LEU A 154 6.02 -8.86 -1.07
CA LEU A 154 7.07 -9.85 -0.90
C LEU A 154 6.96 -10.97 -1.94
N GLY A 155 5.75 -11.42 -2.26
CA GLY A 155 5.50 -12.38 -3.34
C GLY A 155 5.93 -11.85 -4.71
N ARG A 156 5.63 -10.58 -5.03
CA ARG A 156 6.09 -9.94 -6.28
C ARG A 156 7.61 -9.85 -6.35
N LEU A 157 8.27 -9.48 -5.25
CA LEU A 157 9.72 -9.36 -5.20
C LEU A 157 10.40 -10.72 -5.34
N TYR A 158 9.92 -11.76 -4.65
CA TYR A 158 10.44 -13.12 -4.85
C TYR A 158 10.25 -13.59 -6.29
N ARG A 159 9.11 -13.29 -6.92
CA ARG A 159 8.91 -13.56 -8.35
C ARG A 159 9.92 -12.82 -9.23
N GLN A 160 10.19 -11.55 -8.96
CA GLN A 160 11.16 -10.74 -9.71
C GLN A 160 12.58 -11.30 -9.63
N VAL A 161 12.96 -11.88 -8.50
CA VAL A 161 14.27 -12.55 -8.35
C VAL A 161 14.23 -14.06 -8.68
N HIS A 162 13.17 -14.52 -9.36
CA HIS A 162 12.96 -15.91 -9.80
C HIS A 162 12.89 -16.97 -8.69
N GLU A 163 12.62 -16.55 -7.45
CA GLU A 163 12.42 -17.42 -6.28
C GLU A 163 10.94 -17.85 -6.18
N TYR A 164 10.46 -18.57 -7.20
CA TYR A 164 9.03 -18.84 -7.38
C TYR A 164 8.40 -19.65 -6.24
N ASP A 165 9.11 -20.62 -5.68
CA ASP A 165 8.60 -21.42 -4.56
C ASP A 165 8.37 -20.57 -3.31
N ARG A 166 9.32 -19.66 -3.01
CA ARG A 166 9.20 -18.70 -1.90
C ARG A 166 8.07 -17.71 -2.15
N ALA A 167 7.93 -17.22 -3.39
CA ALA A 167 6.84 -16.35 -3.78
C ALA A 167 5.48 -17.02 -3.51
N ALA A 168 5.30 -18.26 -3.99
CA ALA A 168 4.07 -19.01 -3.80
C ALA A 168 3.77 -19.29 -2.32
N GLN A 169 4.79 -19.69 -1.54
CA GLN A 169 4.64 -19.95 -0.12
C GLN A 169 4.18 -18.71 0.65
N VAL A 170 4.83 -17.57 0.44
CA VAL A 170 4.46 -16.30 1.09
C VAL A 170 3.03 -15.92 0.73
N LEU A 171 2.67 -15.93 -0.55
CA LEU A 171 1.33 -15.52 -0.99
C LEU A 171 0.23 -16.40 -0.39
N ARG A 172 0.43 -17.73 -0.34
CA ARG A 172 -0.49 -18.67 0.31
C ARG A 172 -0.65 -18.39 1.80
N GLU A 173 0.44 -18.09 2.50
CA GLU A 173 0.37 -17.72 3.92
C GLU A 173 -0.38 -16.40 4.13
N GLY A 174 -0.16 -15.41 3.26
CA GLY A 174 -0.90 -14.15 3.27
C GLY A 174 -2.41 -14.35 3.07
N LEU A 175 -2.80 -15.19 2.11
CA LEU A 175 -4.20 -15.56 1.85
C LEU A 175 -4.86 -16.30 3.02
N ARG A 176 -4.09 -17.07 3.80
CA ARG A 176 -4.57 -17.79 4.99
C ARG A 176 -4.92 -16.84 6.14
N ILE A 177 -4.21 -15.72 6.27
CA ILE A 177 -4.38 -14.77 7.38
C ILE A 177 -5.26 -13.56 7.03
N ALA A 178 -5.35 -13.19 5.75
CA ALA A 178 -6.11 -12.03 5.31
C ALA A 178 -7.61 -12.31 5.46
N PRO A 179 -8.39 -11.40 6.07
CA PRO A 179 -9.82 -11.59 6.24
C PRO A 179 -10.53 -11.61 4.88
N GLU A 180 -11.58 -12.40 4.76
CA GLU A 180 -12.41 -12.46 3.55
C GLU A 180 -12.91 -11.06 3.16
N GLY A 181 -12.82 -10.72 1.86
CA GLY A 181 -13.15 -9.39 1.36
C GLY A 181 -12.09 -8.32 1.59
N ALA A 182 -10.92 -8.64 2.15
CA ALA A 182 -9.78 -7.73 2.12
C ALA A 182 -9.29 -7.53 0.68
N VAL A 183 -9.14 -6.27 0.28
CA VAL A 183 -8.70 -5.87 -1.07
C VAL A 183 -7.38 -6.53 -1.46
N GLU A 184 -6.49 -6.74 -0.49
CA GLU A 184 -5.18 -7.36 -0.68
C GLU A 184 -5.28 -8.83 -1.13
N ARG A 185 -6.38 -9.54 -0.86
CA ARG A 185 -6.59 -10.92 -1.32
C ARG A 185 -6.59 -11.02 -2.83
N GLY A 186 -7.28 -10.09 -3.51
CA GLY A 186 -7.29 -10.01 -4.97
C GLY A 186 -5.88 -9.87 -5.54
N SER A 187 -5.08 -8.95 -4.97
CA SER A 187 -3.67 -8.77 -5.35
C SER A 187 -2.83 -10.03 -5.10
N MET A 188 -2.99 -10.70 -3.95
CA MET A 188 -2.24 -11.92 -3.64
C MET A 188 -2.57 -13.06 -4.59
N HIS A 189 -3.86 -13.30 -4.88
CA HIS A 189 -4.30 -14.27 -5.86
C HIS A 189 -3.74 -13.97 -7.25
N ASN A 190 -3.79 -12.71 -7.72
CA ASN A 190 -3.24 -12.35 -9.03
C ASN A 190 -1.72 -12.59 -9.11
N VAL A 191 -0.97 -12.23 -8.06
CA VAL A 191 0.48 -12.49 -8.03
C VAL A 191 0.76 -13.99 -7.99
N LEU A 192 -0.02 -14.76 -7.21
CA LEU A 192 0.14 -16.21 -7.11
C LEU A 192 -0.16 -16.90 -8.44
N GLY A 193 -1.21 -16.46 -9.15
CA GLY A 193 -1.51 -16.93 -10.50
C GLY A 193 -0.35 -16.73 -11.46
N ASN A 194 0.28 -15.55 -11.45
CA ASN A 194 1.47 -15.31 -12.26
C ASN A 194 2.67 -16.17 -11.84
N VAL A 195 2.90 -16.37 -10.54
CA VAL A 195 3.99 -17.24 -10.05
C VAL A 195 3.78 -18.68 -10.52
N LEU A 196 2.56 -19.20 -10.44
CA LEU A 196 2.24 -20.56 -10.88
C LEU A 196 2.36 -20.70 -12.40
N LEU A 197 2.04 -19.64 -13.16
CA LEU A 197 2.24 -19.61 -14.60
C LEU A 197 3.73 -19.72 -14.97
N GLU A 198 4.61 -18.97 -14.29
CA GLU A 198 6.06 -19.08 -14.46
C GLU A 198 6.62 -20.45 -14.06
N GLN A 199 5.93 -21.16 -13.16
CA GLN A 199 6.23 -22.55 -12.80
C GLN A 199 5.62 -23.58 -13.78
N GLY A 200 4.90 -23.14 -14.82
CA GLY A 200 4.22 -24.01 -15.79
C GLY A 200 2.91 -24.64 -15.30
N GLN A 201 2.42 -24.27 -14.11
CA GLN A 201 1.18 -24.78 -13.51
C GLN A 201 -0.03 -23.98 -14.01
N ARG A 202 -0.36 -24.14 -15.30
CA ARG A 202 -1.35 -23.31 -16.01
C ARG A 202 -2.75 -23.38 -15.39
N GLU A 203 -3.24 -24.57 -15.07
CA GLU A 203 -4.57 -24.75 -14.50
C GLU A 203 -4.69 -24.10 -13.12
N ALA A 204 -3.68 -24.32 -12.26
CA ALA A 204 -3.64 -23.70 -10.94
C ALA A 204 -3.52 -22.17 -11.04
N ALA A 205 -2.73 -21.66 -12.00
CA ALA A 205 -2.64 -20.22 -12.25
C ALA A 205 -4.01 -19.59 -12.58
N VAL A 206 -4.80 -20.27 -13.40
CA VAL A 206 -6.14 -19.82 -13.79
C VAL A 206 -7.10 -19.80 -12.59
N GLU A 207 -7.05 -20.81 -11.72
CA GLU A 207 -7.86 -20.82 -10.48
C GLU A 207 -7.58 -19.58 -9.63
N GLU A 208 -6.31 -19.22 -9.49
CA GLU A 208 -5.87 -18.04 -8.74
C GLU A 208 -6.30 -16.73 -9.44
N PHE A 209 -6.18 -16.61 -10.77
CA PHE A 209 -6.69 -15.44 -11.48
C PHE A 209 -8.21 -15.28 -11.36
N VAL A 210 -8.96 -16.39 -11.39
CA VAL A 210 -10.41 -16.37 -11.17
C VAL A 210 -10.74 -15.97 -9.73
N ALA A 211 -9.97 -16.43 -8.74
CA ALA A 211 -10.09 -16.01 -7.36
C ALA A 211 -9.77 -14.52 -7.19
N ALA A 212 -8.75 -14.01 -7.89
CA ALA A 212 -8.39 -12.59 -7.86
C ALA A 212 -9.55 -11.68 -8.29
N ASN A 213 -10.18 -11.98 -9.42
CA ASN A 213 -11.34 -11.20 -9.89
C ASN A 213 -12.60 -11.41 -9.03
N ARG A 214 -12.70 -12.53 -8.30
CA ARG A 214 -13.80 -12.74 -7.35
C ARG A 214 -13.66 -11.84 -6.12
N GLU A 215 -12.44 -11.69 -5.59
CA GLU A 215 -12.15 -10.81 -4.45
C GLU A 215 -12.18 -9.33 -4.87
N ASP A 216 -11.73 -9.02 -6.09
CA ASP A 216 -11.77 -7.67 -6.68
C ASP A 216 -12.34 -7.70 -8.11
N PRO A 217 -13.65 -7.47 -8.27
CA PRO A 217 -14.31 -7.47 -9.58
C PRO A 217 -13.76 -6.44 -10.57
N GLU A 218 -13.13 -5.36 -10.09
CA GLU A 218 -12.52 -4.31 -10.93
C GLU A 218 -11.17 -4.75 -11.49
N MET A 219 -10.54 -5.80 -10.92
CA MET A 219 -9.31 -6.42 -11.41
C MET A 219 -9.58 -7.29 -12.65
N SER A 220 -10.07 -6.66 -13.71
CA SER A 220 -10.42 -7.33 -14.96
C SER A 220 -9.20 -7.93 -15.67
N GLU A 221 -7.98 -7.43 -15.43
CA GLU A 221 -6.76 -8.00 -15.98
C GLU A 221 -6.54 -9.46 -15.54
N ALA A 222 -7.10 -9.86 -14.40
CA ALA A 222 -7.06 -11.26 -13.98
C ALA A 222 -7.87 -12.15 -14.94
N MET A 223 -9.00 -11.67 -15.48
CA MET A 223 -9.76 -12.39 -16.51
C MET A 223 -8.99 -12.46 -17.84
N PHE A 224 -8.25 -11.41 -18.20
CA PHE A 224 -7.32 -11.46 -19.33
C PHE A 224 -6.28 -12.56 -19.12
N SER A 225 -5.58 -12.55 -17.99
CA SER A 225 -4.54 -13.54 -17.67
C SER A 225 -5.08 -14.97 -17.67
N ALA A 226 -6.26 -15.20 -17.09
CA ALA A 226 -6.91 -16.51 -17.10
C ALA A 226 -7.29 -16.96 -18.52
N GLY A 227 -7.92 -16.08 -19.30
CA GLY A 227 -8.32 -16.37 -20.68
C GLY A 227 -7.13 -16.64 -21.60
N TYR A 228 -6.08 -15.82 -21.49
CA TYR A 228 -4.86 -15.98 -22.27
C TYR A 228 -4.10 -17.26 -21.91
N THR A 229 -3.99 -17.58 -20.62
CA THR A 229 -3.33 -18.80 -20.13
C THR A 229 -3.97 -20.08 -20.68
N LEU A 230 -5.31 -20.10 -20.80
CA LEU A 230 -6.05 -21.25 -21.32
C LEU A 230 -6.12 -21.31 -22.85
N ALA A 231 -5.76 -20.24 -23.56
CA ALA A 231 -6.06 -20.13 -24.98
C ALA A 231 -5.33 -21.17 -25.85
N ASP A 232 -4.19 -21.69 -25.39
CA ASP A 232 -3.43 -22.74 -26.06
C ASP A 232 -3.74 -24.15 -25.53
N ILE A 233 -4.76 -24.31 -24.68
CA ILE A 233 -5.20 -25.62 -24.17
C ILE A 233 -6.51 -25.98 -24.87
N PRO A 234 -6.49 -26.90 -25.87
CA PRO A 234 -7.66 -27.19 -26.71
C PRO A 234 -8.91 -27.57 -25.91
N GLU A 235 -8.75 -28.35 -24.85
CA GLU A 235 -9.82 -28.81 -23.96
C GLU A 235 -10.46 -27.67 -23.17
N ARG A 236 -9.75 -26.54 -23.03
CA ARG A 236 -10.15 -25.38 -22.24
C ARG A 236 -10.58 -24.20 -23.10
N ARG A 237 -10.67 -24.37 -24.43
CA ARG A 237 -11.02 -23.32 -25.41
C ARG A 237 -12.25 -22.51 -25.03
N GLN A 238 -13.32 -23.16 -24.57
CA GLN A 238 -14.56 -22.47 -24.17
C GLN A 238 -14.38 -21.61 -22.91
N GLN A 239 -13.57 -22.07 -21.95
CA GLN A 239 -13.24 -21.28 -20.77
C GLN A 239 -12.35 -20.09 -21.12
N ALA A 240 -11.39 -20.28 -22.04
CA ALA A 240 -10.56 -19.19 -22.56
C ALA A 240 -11.42 -18.08 -23.21
N ILE A 241 -12.36 -18.47 -24.07
CA ILE A 241 -13.33 -17.56 -24.70
C ILE A 241 -14.12 -16.78 -23.64
N LEU A 242 -14.69 -17.48 -22.65
CA LEU A 242 -15.49 -16.86 -21.59
C LEU A 242 -14.70 -15.79 -20.82
N TYR A 243 -13.46 -16.09 -20.42
CA TYR A 243 -12.66 -15.14 -19.62
C TYR A 243 -12.20 -13.94 -20.46
N LEU A 244 -11.81 -14.15 -21.72
CA LEU A 244 -11.48 -13.04 -22.62
C LEU A 244 -12.70 -12.14 -22.90
N GLN A 245 -13.90 -12.72 -23.04
CA GLN A 245 -15.13 -11.94 -23.18
C GLN A 245 -15.40 -11.08 -21.95
N ARG A 246 -15.29 -11.65 -20.74
CA ARG A 246 -15.46 -10.89 -19.48
C ARG A 246 -14.50 -9.71 -19.39
N PHE A 247 -13.24 -9.90 -19.77
CA PHE A 247 -12.25 -8.81 -19.81
C PHE A 247 -12.64 -7.71 -20.81
N ILE A 248 -13.09 -8.08 -22.00
CA ILE A 248 -13.52 -7.13 -23.05
C ILE A 248 -14.80 -6.38 -22.64
N GLU A 249 -15.76 -7.06 -22.03
CA GLU A 249 -17.01 -6.48 -21.51
C GLU A 249 -16.74 -5.45 -20.41
N ALA A 250 -15.76 -5.72 -19.55
CA ALA A 250 -15.25 -4.77 -18.56
C ALA A 250 -14.44 -3.61 -19.19
N ARG A 251 -14.35 -3.53 -20.53
CA ARG A 251 -13.56 -2.55 -21.29
C ARG A 251 -12.10 -2.50 -20.84
N GLY A 252 -11.57 -3.64 -20.41
CA GLY A 252 -10.20 -3.78 -19.95
C GLY A 252 -9.91 -3.19 -18.58
N GLY A 253 -10.93 -2.65 -17.88
CA GLY A 253 -10.76 -2.02 -16.56
C GLY A 253 -9.64 -0.98 -16.55
N ASN A 254 -8.66 -1.17 -15.65
CA ASN A 254 -7.48 -0.31 -15.54
C ASN A 254 -6.25 -0.83 -16.33
N ALA A 255 -6.40 -1.91 -17.10
CA ALA A 255 -5.30 -2.48 -17.88
C ALA A 255 -4.87 -1.54 -19.02
N PRO A 256 -3.61 -1.62 -19.48
CA PRO A 256 -3.16 -0.90 -20.67
C PRO A 256 -4.05 -1.21 -21.88
N ARG A 257 -4.36 -0.20 -22.71
CA ARG A 257 -5.25 -0.35 -23.87
C ARG A 257 -4.85 -1.49 -24.81
N GLU A 258 -3.56 -1.75 -24.94
CA GLU A 258 -3.00 -2.83 -25.76
C GLU A 258 -3.55 -4.22 -25.38
N TYR A 259 -3.90 -4.43 -24.11
CA TYR A 259 -4.45 -5.70 -23.65
C TYR A 259 -5.82 -5.98 -24.28
N LEU A 260 -6.63 -4.94 -24.52
CA LEU A 260 -7.91 -5.10 -25.23
C LEU A 260 -7.71 -5.59 -26.65
N ASP A 261 -6.77 -4.99 -27.37
CA ASP A 261 -6.46 -5.38 -28.75
C ASP A 261 -5.95 -6.82 -28.79
N ILE A 262 -5.06 -7.20 -27.86
CA ILE A 262 -4.56 -8.57 -27.73
C ILE A 262 -5.72 -9.53 -27.43
N ALA A 263 -6.60 -9.19 -26.49
CA ALA A 263 -7.73 -10.03 -26.11
C ALA A 263 -8.72 -10.23 -27.27
N GLN A 264 -9.05 -9.17 -28.00
CA GLN A 264 -9.95 -9.22 -29.14
C GLN A 264 -9.38 -10.08 -30.27
N ASN A 265 -8.11 -9.88 -30.61
CA ASN A 265 -7.42 -10.69 -31.61
C ASN A 265 -7.39 -12.17 -31.22
N ARG A 266 -7.08 -12.44 -29.95
CA ARG A 266 -7.05 -13.82 -29.44
C ARG A 266 -8.43 -14.46 -29.42
N LEU A 267 -9.45 -13.72 -29.01
CA LEU A 267 -10.84 -14.18 -29.02
C LEU A 267 -11.30 -14.53 -30.44
N ALA A 268 -10.98 -13.69 -31.43
CA ALA A 268 -11.31 -13.95 -32.83
C ALA A 268 -10.64 -15.23 -33.38
N GLN A 269 -9.38 -15.48 -33.01
CA GLN A 269 -8.68 -16.73 -33.34
C GLN A 269 -9.37 -17.94 -32.71
N LEU A 270 -9.75 -17.84 -31.43
CA LEU A 270 -10.44 -18.92 -30.72
C LEU A 270 -11.86 -19.17 -31.24
N GLN A 271 -12.51 -18.20 -31.87
CA GLN A 271 -13.84 -18.36 -32.45
C GLN A 271 -13.83 -18.80 -33.92
N SER A 272 -12.68 -18.72 -34.60
CA SER A 272 -12.55 -19.12 -35.99
C SER A 272 -12.68 -20.65 -36.14
N PRO A 273 -13.50 -21.14 -37.09
CA PRO A 273 -13.54 -22.56 -37.42
C PRO A 273 -12.24 -22.95 -38.15
N GLY A 274 -11.38 -23.77 -37.52
CA GLY A 274 -10.23 -24.39 -38.18
C GLY A 274 -8.84 -24.24 -37.54
N ALA A 275 -8.69 -23.60 -36.38
CA ALA A 275 -7.42 -23.62 -35.66
C ALA A 275 -7.28 -24.95 -34.88
N HIS A 276 -6.61 -25.93 -35.48
CA HIS A 276 -6.16 -27.19 -34.88
C HIS A 276 -4.64 -27.28 -34.99
#